data_AF-A0A498NJU9-F1
#
_entry.id   AF-A0A498NJU9-F1
#
_cell.length_a   1.000
_cell.length_b   1.000
_cell.length_c   1.000
_cell.angle_alpha   90.00
_cell.angle_beta   90.00
_cell.angle_gamma   90.00
#
_symmetry.space_group_name_H-M   'P 1'
#
loop_
_entity.id
_entity.type
_entity.pdbx_description
1 polymer ?
#
loop_
_entity_poly.entity_id
_entity_poly.type
_entity_poly.pdbx_seq_one_letter_code
_entity_poly.pdbx_strand_id
1 'polypeptide(L)'
;MSDSNPNKPLVFSFHGSTGTGKSHVVKIIARNIYKKGANCKHVLTFTSEHDFPDKQHLHIYSAQLKQLINESVSSFPRSMFIFDEVDKMQPQLIDAIKPFLDYNACGVSCNKAIFIFLSNAGKNVILDLALDFWRRGRNRKEIRMNSKGLKILISKNISKNDTGILDGFAAAASYVVNTFVEWDDLLPFDSKRLEQDLRENFFGQHIASNVVLKAMSSFMKDKSPNKPLVLSFHGTTGTGKNHVTKIIARNVYEKGEHSKHVHTFKAMHHFPHKTKIDLYSEQLKQWIHGNVSNFPRSMFIIDEMEKMHPELIDTIKAFLDHDVRVDGVSFRSAIFIFLSNAPGNVIAEVALESWREGIIREEIWMNTKELEDKILQRIFNNKKGGFLYSSIIDEHLIDHYIPFLPLELKHVRQCVMVEMIHLNITQNFDLADEVARDMPYFPEKEKIFAVKGCKSARQKLALYID
;
A
#
# COMPACT_ATOMS: atom_id res chain seq x y z
N MET A 1 10.01 -12.50 17.77
CA MET A 1 10.38 -13.72 17.04
C MET A 1 9.11 -14.33 16.44
N SER A 2 8.88 -14.08 15.15
CA SER A 2 8.31 -15.04 14.20
C SER A 2 8.61 -14.47 12.81
N ASP A 3 9.69 -15.01 12.24
CA ASP A 3 10.26 -14.65 10.94
C ASP A 3 9.21 -14.54 9.83
N SER A 4 9.28 -13.44 9.06
CA SER A 4 8.78 -13.41 7.68
C SER A 4 9.63 -14.37 6.86
N ASN A 5 9.20 -15.63 6.76
CA ASN A 5 9.95 -16.68 6.08
C ASN A 5 9.69 -16.61 4.56
N PRO A 6 10.65 -16.29 3.66
CA PRO A 6 10.46 -16.51 2.24
C PRO A 6 10.81 -17.97 1.95
N ASN A 7 9.87 -18.87 2.25
CA ASN A 7 10.00 -20.29 1.95
C ASN A 7 9.83 -20.56 0.45
N LYS A 8 10.50 -19.88 -0.50
CA LYS A 8 10.46 -20.21 -1.95
C LYS A 8 11.78 -19.85 -2.64
N PRO A 9 12.22 -20.61 -3.67
CA PRO A 9 13.39 -20.25 -4.48
C PRO A 9 13.19 -18.94 -5.23
N LEU A 10 14.29 -18.28 -5.61
CA LEU A 10 14.25 -17.08 -6.45
C LEU A 10 14.15 -17.49 -7.92
N VAL A 11 13.13 -16.98 -8.63
CA VAL A 11 12.87 -17.36 -10.03
C VAL A 11 12.85 -16.13 -10.93
N PHE A 12 13.65 -16.15 -12.00
CA PHE A 12 13.65 -15.13 -13.06
C PHE A 12 13.21 -15.74 -14.39
N SER A 13 12.44 -14.98 -15.17
CA SER A 13 12.10 -15.35 -16.54
C SER A 13 12.29 -14.18 -17.50
N PHE A 14 13.25 -14.31 -18.41
CA PHE A 14 13.60 -13.28 -19.38
C PHE A 14 13.04 -13.63 -20.76
N HIS A 15 12.25 -12.72 -21.32
CA HIS A 15 11.59 -12.88 -22.62
C HIS A 15 12.04 -11.79 -23.59
N GLY A 16 12.14 -12.13 -24.88
CA GLY A 16 12.44 -11.17 -25.96
C GLY A 16 13.17 -11.81 -27.12
N SER A 17 13.43 -11.06 -28.20
CA SER A 17 14.14 -11.59 -29.38
C SER A 17 15.57 -12.05 -29.09
N THR A 18 16.15 -12.86 -29.98
CA THR A 18 17.59 -13.14 -29.99
C THR A 18 18.37 -11.83 -30.11
N GLY A 19 19.50 -11.72 -29.40
CA GLY A 19 20.35 -10.53 -29.43
C GLY A 19 19.95 -9.39 -28.47
N THR A 20 18.86 -9.50 -27.71
CA THR A 20 18.43 -8.46 -26.75
C THR A 20 19.18 -8.47 -25.41
N GLY A 21 20.21 -9.30 -25.27
CA GLY A 21 21.07 -9.34 -24.09
C GLY A 21 20.59 -10.26 -22.96
N LYS A 22 19.55 -11.09 -23.15
CA LYS A 22 19.03 -12.03 -22.14
C LYS A 22 20.15 -12.87 -21.47
N SER A 23 20.90 -13.63 -22.27
CA SER A 23 21.99 -14.47 -21.77
C SER A 23 23.17 -13.66 -21.22
N HIS A 24 23.35 -12.40 -21.66
CA HIS A 24 24.38 -11.51 -21.13
C HIS A 24 24.05 -11.05 -19.70
N VAL A 25 22.79 -10.71 -19.43
CA VAL A 25 22.31 -10.37 -18.08
C VAL A 25 22.52 -11.54 -17.12
N VAL A 26 22.19 -12.76 -17.54
CA VAL A 26 22.44 -13.97 -16.73
C VAL A 26 23.91 -14.16 -16.39
N LYS A 27 24.81 -13.94 -17.37
CA LYS A 27 26.27 -14.00 -17.13
C LYS A 27 26.73 -12.96 -16.10
N ILE A 28 26.13 -11.77 -16.10
CA ILE A 28 26.41 -10.73 -15.08
C ILE A 28 25.92 -11.17 -13.70
N ILE A 29 24.70 -11.68 -13.59
CA ILE A 29 24.13 -12.20 -12.34
C ILE A 29 25.02 -13.31 -11.77
N ALA A 30 25.38 -14.30 -12.59
CA ALA A 30 26.23 -15.41 -12.17
C ALA A 30 27.62 -14.94 -11.69
N ARG A 31 28.22 -13.95 -12.36
CA ARG A 31 29.53 -13.39 -11.95
C ARG A 31 29.47 -12.67 -10.62
N ASN A 32 28.45 -11.86 -10.39
CA ASN A 32 28.29 -11.11 -9.15
C ASN A 32 28.01 -12.03 -7.95
N ILE A 33 27.29 -13.14 -8.16
CA ILE A 33 26.93 -14.06 -7.08
C ILE A 33 28.06 -15.05 -6.76
N TYR A 34 28.72 -15.65 -7.77
CA TYR A 34 29.64 -16.78 -7.54
C TYR A 34 31.13 -16.45 -7.72
N LYS A 35 31.51 -15.17 -7.93
CA LYS A 35 32.88 -14.65 -8.19
C LYS A 35 33.60 -15.23 -9.43
N LYS A 36 33.46 -16.53 -9.73
CA LYS A 36 33.96 -17.23 -10.93
C LYS A 36 32.95 -17.28 -12.10
N GLY A 37 31.74 -16.72 -11.93
CA GLY A 37 30.72 -16.67 -12.98
C GLY A 37 30.13 -18.02 -13.37
N ALA A 38 29.74 -18.16 -14.65
CA ALA A 38 29.12 -19.37 -15.21
C ALA A 38 30.03 -20.62 -15.21
N ASN A 39 31.33 -20.46 -14.88
CA ASN A 39 32.28 -21.58 -14.74
C ASN A 39 32.34 -22.11 -13.29
N CYS A 40 31.39 -21.73 -12.46
CA CYS A 40 31.24 -22.24 -11.11
C CYS A 40 30.46 -23.57 -11.13
N LYS A 41 30.91 -24.57 -10.34
CA LYS A 41 30.24 -25.89 -10.24
C LYS A 41 28.78 -25.82 -9.74
N HIS A 42 28.34 -24.66 -9.26
CA HIS A 42 26.98 -24.44 -8.72
C HIS A 42 26.08 -23.68 -9.69
N VAL A 43 26.55 -23.40 -10.91
CA VAL A 43 25.76 -22.79 -11.99
C VAL A 43 25.61 -23.82 -13.10
N LEU A 44 24.39 -24.32 -13.27
CA LEU A 44 24.05 -25.33 -14.27
C LEU A 44 23.21 -24.69 -15.37
N THR A 45 23.62 -24.87 -16.62
CA THR A 45 22.92 -24.35 -17.78
C THR A 45 22.40 -25.51 -18.62
N PHE A 46 21.13 -25.46 -18.97
CA PHE A 46 20.44 -26.42 -19.81
C PHE A 46 19.92 -25.73 -21.06
N THR A 47 20.09 -26.39 -22.21
CA THR A 47 19.62 -25.96 -23.51
C THR A 47 18.85 -27.11 -24.15
N SER A 48 17.77 -26.80 -24.86
CA SER A 48 16.96 -27.85 -25.48
C SER A 48 17.73 -28.68 -26.49
N GLU A 49 18.65 -28.08 -27.26
CA GLU A 49 19.33 -28.77 -28.36
C GLU A 49 20.49 -29.66 -27.88
N HIS A 50 21.20 -29.29 -26.81
CA HIS A 50 22.33 -30.06 -26.29
C HIS A 50 21.91 -31.11 -25.26
N ASP A 51 21.07 -30.71 -24.30
CA ASP A 51 20.78 -31.53 -23.12
C ASP A 51 19.55 -32.41 -23.32
N PHE A 52 18.68 -32.04 -24.26
CA PHE A 52 17.42 -32.73 -24.56
C PHE A 52 17.20 -32.95 -26.08
N PRO A 53 18.16 -33.61 -26.77
CA PRO A 53 18.25 -33.59 -28.23
C PRO A 53 17.11 -34.33 -28.95
N ASP A 54 16.44 -35.28 -28.30
CA ASP A 54 15.39 -36.09 -28.91
C ASP A 54 14.14 -36.24 -28.04
N LYS A 55 13.04 -36.61 -28.69
CA LYS A 55 11.73 -36.80 -28.04
C LYS A 55 11.50 -38.22 -27.51
N GLN A 56 12.30 -39.20 -27.96
CA GLN A 56 12.11 -40.62 -27.61
C GLN A 56 12.53 -40.88 -26.16
N HIS A 57 13.49 -40.13 -25.64
CA HIS A 57 14.06 -40.31 -24.31
C HIS A 57 13.62 -39.26 -23.28
N LEU A 58 12.53 -38.51 -23.54
CA LEU A 58 12.04 -37.45 -22.64
C LEU A 58 11.82 -37.90 -21.19
N HIS A 59 11.38 -39.14 -20.99
CA HIS A 59 11.18 -39.71 -19.66
C HIS A 59 12.49 -39.89 -18.90
N ILE A 60 13.56 -40.30 -19.59
CA ILE A 60 14.93 -40.43 -19.04
C ILE A 60 15.47 -39.06 -18.68
N TYR A 61 15.38 -38.10 -19.63
CA TYR A 61 15.84 -36.74 -19.41
C TYR A 61 15.12 -36.04 -18.26
N SER A 62 13.80 -36.25 -18.14
CA SER A 62 13.01 -35.71 -17.03
C SER A 62 13.44 -36.28 -15.68
N ALA A 63 13.74 -37.58 -15.62
CA ALA A 63 14.23 -38.23 -14.40
C ALA A 63 15.64 -37.73 -14.02
N GLN A 64 16.55 -37.66 -15.00
CA GLN A 64 17.91 -37.16 -14.82
C GLN A 64 17.92 -35.70 -14.36
N LEU A 65 17.07 -34.85 -14.95
CA LEU A 65 16.95 -33.45 -14.57
C LEU A 65 16.47 -33.28 -13.12
N LYS A 66 15.45 -34.04 -12.71
CA LYS A 66 14.98 -34.04 -11.30
C LYS A 66 16.08 -34.46 -10.34
N GLN A 67 16.78 -35.54 -10.66
CA GLN A 67 17.88 -36.06 -9.84
C GLN A 67 19.00 -35.02 -9.71
N LEU A 68 19.44 -34.44 -10.83
CA LEU A 68 20.52 -33.47 -10.86
C LEU A 68 20.19 -32.21 -10.06
N ILE A 69 18.97 -31.67 -10.19
CA ILE A 69 18.52 -30.52 -9.40
C ILE A 69 18.54 -30.87 -7.90
N ASN A 70 18.02 -32.04 -7.53
CA ASN A 70 17.94 -32.47 -6.14
C ASN A 70 19.33 -32.64 -5.50
N GLU A 71 20.26 -33.31 -6.20
CA GLU A 71 21.64 -33.51 -5.74
C GLU A 71 22.41 -32.19 -5.63
N SER A 72 22.19 -31.28 -6.60
CA SER A 72 22.84 -29.97 -6.63
C SER A 72 22.36 -29.06 -5.50
N VAL A 73 21.05 -29.01 -5.24
CA VAL A 73 20.49 -28.22 -4.13
C VAL A 73 20.89 -28.82 -2.78
N SER A 74 20.94 -30.15 -2.67
CA SER A 74 21.36 -30.83 -1.43
C SER A 74 22.82 -30.54 -1.09
N SER A 75 23.69 -30.55 -2.10
CA SER A 75 25.13 -30.30 -1.93
C SER A 75 25.44 -28.79 -1.80
N PHE A 76 24.71 -27.97 -2.54
CA PHE A 76 24.90 -26.52 -2.64
C PHE A 76 23.54 -25.80 -2.65
N PRO A 77 23.01 -25.37 -1.48
CA PRO A 77 21.68 -24.79 -1.35
C PRO A 77 21.45 -23.52 -2.19
N ARG A 78 22.53 -22.81 -2.54
CA ARG A 78 22.51 -21.64 -3.43
C ARG A 78 22.90 -22.02 -4.86
N SER A 79 22.43 -23.15 -5.38
CA SER A 79 22.66 -23.51 -6.78
C SER A 79 21.83 -22.62 -7.72
N MET A 80 22.36 -22.31 -8.90
CA MET A 80 21.69 -21.56 -9.95
C MET A 80 21.47 -22.46 -11.15
N PHE A 81 20.21 -22.57 -11.59
CA PHE A 81 19.80 -23.35 -12.76
C PHE A 81 19.31 -22.41 -13.85
N ILE A 82 19.94 -22.45 -15.02
CA ILE A 82 19.63 -21.62 -16.17
C ILE A 82 19.07 -22.53 -17.25
N PHE A 83 17.84 -22.27 -17.67
CA PHE A 83 17.19 -22.96 -18.79
C PHE A 83 17.13 -21.98 -19.96
N ASP A 84 17.94 -22.22 -20.99
CA ASP A 84 17.96 -21.42 -22.21
C ASP A 84 17.06 -22.02 -23.28
N GLU A 85 16.50 -21.14 -24.11
CA GLU A 85 15.53 -21.48 -25.16
C GLU A 85 14.36 -22.32 -24.68
N VAL A 86 13.78 -21.94 -23.53
CA VAL A 86 12.72 -22.75 -22.90
C VAL A 86 11.51 -22.90 -23.82
N ASP A 87 11.24 -21.95 -24.72
CA ASP A 87 10.19 -22.07 -25.75
C ASP A 87 10.35 -23.26 -26.70
N LYS A 88 11.55 -23.83 -26.81
CA LYS A 88 11.81 -25.06 -27.59
C LYS A 88 11.70 -26.34 -26.74
N MET A 89 11.68 -26.23 -25.42
CA MET A 89 11.62 -27.39 -24.52
C MET A 89 10.26 -28.09 -24.59
N GLN A 90 10.28 -29.41 -24.45
CA GLN A 90 9.06 -30.21 -24.38
C GLN A 90 8.35 -30.01 -23.03
N PRO A 91 7.00 -29.94 -23.01
CA PRO A 91 6.23 -29.70 -21.77
C PRO A 91 6.56 -30.65 -20.61
N GLN A 92 6.86 -31.92 -20.92
CA GLN A 92 7.22 -32.94 -19.93
C GLN A 92 8.47 -32.55 -19.11
N LEU A 93 9.44 -31.87 -19.72
CA LEU A 93 10.64 -31.38 -19.03
C LEU A 93 10.32 -30.21 -18.10
N ILE A 94 9.35 -29.37 -18.47
CA ILE A 94 8.88 -28.25 -17.63
C ILE A 94 8.11 -28.79 -16.42
N ASP A 95 7.26 -29.80 -16.65
CA ASP A 95 6.57 -30.51 -15.57
C ASP A 95 7.55 -31.18 -14.60
N ALA A 96 8.72 -31.58 -15.09
CA ALA A 96 9.78 -32.10 -14.22
C ALA A 96 10.41 -31.04 -13.31
N ILE A 97 10.44 -29.77 -13.73
CA ILE A 97 11.00 -28.64 -12.99
C ILE A 97 9.99 -28.05 -11.99
N LYS A 98 8.68 -28.07 -12.32
CA LYS A 98 7.60 -27.46 -11.52
C LYS A 98 7.69 -27.74 -10.00
N PRO A 99 7.92 -28.98 -9.53
CA PRO A 99 8.01 -29.28 -8.10
C PRO A 99 9.12 -28.53 -7.37
N PHE A 100 10.19 -28.12 -8.07
CA PHE A 100 11.30 -27.38 -7.46
C PHE A 100 11.03 -25.88 -7.36
N LEU A 101 10.02 -25.37 -8.07
CA LEU A 101 9.59 -23.96 -8.01
C LEU A 101 8.58 -23.72 -6.87
N ASP A 102 7.95 -24.78 -6.37
CA ASP A 102 7.04 -24.74 -5.22
C ASP A 102 7.67 -25.41 -3.99
N TYR A 103 7.76 -24.68 -2.89
CA TYR A 103 8.38 -25.17 -1.65
C TYR A 103 7.65 -26.35 -1.04
N ASN A 104 6.32 -26.43 -1.21
CA ASN A 104 5.52 -27.52 -0.67
C ASN A 104 5.71 -28.85 -1.43
N ALA A 105 6.32 -28.81 -2.62
CA ALA A 105 6.59 -29.98 -3.44
C ALA A 105 8.08 -30.38 -3.48
N CYS A 106 8.99 -29.50 -3.04
CA CYS A 106 10.41 -29.80 -2.89
C CYS A 106 10.65 -30.52 -1.56
N GLY A 107 10.96 -31.82 -1.60
CA GLY A 107 11.33 -32.60 -0.39
C GLY A 107 12.68 -32.20 0.25
N VAL A 108 13.34 -31.16 -0.26
CA VAL A 108 14.66 -30.63 0.16
C VAL A 108 14.57 -29.10 0.26
N SER A 109 15.47 -28.45 1.03
CA SER A 109 15.52 -26.99 1.24
C SER A 109 15.89 -26.19 -0.04
N CYS A 110 14.98 -26.14 -1.00
CA CYS A 110 15.14 -25.46 -2.29
C CYS A 110 14.98 -23.93 -2.20
N ASN A 111 14.62 -23.39 -1.03
CA ASN A 111 14.36 -21.97 -0.77
C ASN A 111 15.53 -21.02 -1.08
N LYS A 112 16.76 -21.51 -1.18
CA LYS A 112 17.96 -20.70 -1.46
C LYS A 112 18.44 -20.82 -2.91
N ALA A 113 17.81 -21.67 -3.73
CA ALA A 113 18.19 -21.88 -5.12
C ALA A 113 17.67 -20.75 -6.02
N ILE A 114 18.33 -20.55 -7.16
CA ILE A 114 17.97 -19.56 -8.17
C ILE A 114 17.63 -20.28 -9.48
N PHE A 115 16.43 -20.06 -10.02
CA PHE A 115 16.01 -20.59 -11.32
C PHE A 115 15.88 -19.45 -12.33
N ILE A 116 16.47 -19.60 -13.50
CA ILE A 116 16.45 -18.60 -14.56
C ILE A 116 15.97 -19.24 -15.86
N PHE A 117 14.95 -18.68 -16.46
CA PHE A 117 14.36 -19.14 -17.72
C PHE A 117 14.57 -18.09 -18.82
N LEU A 118 15.15 -18.48 -19.95
CA LEU A 118 15.36 -17.59 -21.10
C LEU A 118 14.51 -18.05 -22.28
N SER A 119 13.66 -17.16 -22.79
CA SER A 119 12.75 -17.51 -23.87
C SER A 119 12.65 -16.44 -24.95
N ASN A 120 12.42 -16.90 -26.18
CA ASN A 120 12.01 -16.06 -27.31
C ASN A 120 10.48 -15.99 -27.47
N ALA A 121 9.71 -16.70 -26.63
CA ALA A 121 8.26 -16.59 -26.61
C ALA A 121 7.82 -15.15 -26.31
N GLY A 122 6.75 -14.70 -26.97
CA GLY A 122 6.24 -13.33 -26.83
C GLY A 122 7.11 -12.25 -27.49
N LYS A 123 8.20 -12.60 -28.20
CA LYS A 123 9.09 -11.63 -28.88
C LYS A 123 8.35 -10.68 -29.81
N ASN A 124 7.37 -11.18 -30.58
CA ASN A 124 6.60 -10.38 -31.54
C ASN A 124 5.74 -9.36 -30.79
N VAL A 125 5.20 -9.72 -29.63
CA VAL A 125 4.34 -8.81 -28.87
C VAL A 125 5.14 -7.76 -28.11
N ILE A 126 6.33 -8.13 -27.60
CA ILE A 126 7.29 -7.18 -27.05
C ILE A 126 7.73 -6.19 -28.16
N LEU A 127 7.95 -6.69 -29.37
CA LEU A 127 8.29 -5.88 -30.53
C LEU A 127 7.15 -4.95 -30.95
N ASP A 128 5.91 -5.44 -31.05
CA ASP A 128 4.73 -4.64 -31.39
C ASP A 128 4.47 -3.55 -30.35
N LEU A 129 4.63 -3.86 -29.06
CA LEU A 129 4.55 -2.87 -27.99
C LEU A 129 5.63 -1.80 -28.14
N ALA A 130 6.87 -2.21 -28.42
CA ALA A 130 7.96 -1.26 -28.63
C ALA A 130 7.72 -0.37 -29.87
N LEU A 131 7.17 -0.93 -30.95
CA LEU A 131 6.81 -0.21 -32.17
C LEU A 131 5.64 0.76 -31.93
N ASP A 132 4.60 0.38 -31.20
CA ASP A 132 3.50 1.28 -30.82
C ASP A 132 3.99 2.44 -29.94
N PHE A 133 4.89 2.17 -28.99
CA PHE A 133 5.52 3.23 -28.19
C PHE A 133 6.35 4.19 -29.04
N TRP A 134 7.14 3.66 -29.98
CA TRP A 134 7.97 4.45 -30.88
C TRP A 134 7.12 5.32 -31.82
N ARG A 135 6.05 4.76 -32.42
CA ARG A 135 5.11 5.50 -33.28
C ARG A 135 4.40 6.66 -32.56
N ARG A 136 4.22 6.57 -31.25
CA ARG A 136 3.61 7.62 -30.42
C ARG A 136 4.61 8.68 -29.93
N GLY A 137 5.85 8.69 -30.45
CA GLY A 137 6.88 9.66 -30.08
C GLY A 137 7.39 9.54 -28.64
N ARG A 138 7.11 8.41 -27.96
CA ARG A 138 7.48 8.22 -26.55
C ARG A 138 8.91 7.72 -26.42
N ASN A 139 9.61 8.21 -25.40
CA ASN A 139 11.00 7.84 -25.15
C ASN A 139 11.09 6.38 -24.65
N ARG A 140 12.09 5.62 -25.11
CA ARG A 140 12.36 4.26 -24.63
C ARG A 140 12.52 4.17 -23.10
N LYS A 141 12.99 5.25 -22.46
CA LYS A 141 13.10 5.38 -20.99
C LYS A 141 11.74 5.42 -20.26
N GLU A 142 10.65 5.67 -20.97
CA GLU A 142 9.28 5.72 -20.43
C GLU A 142 8.56 4.37 -20.51
N ILE A 143 9.16 3.36 -21.14
CA ILE A 143 8.59 2.02 -21.22
C ILE A 143 8.66 1.37 -19.83
N ARG A 144 7.55 1.47 -19.09
CA ARG A 144 7.27 0.67 -17.92
C ARG A 144 6.28 -0.42 -18.29
N MET A 145 6.76 -1.66 -18.47
CA MET A 145 5.86 -2.81 -18.49
C MET A 145 5.36 -3.06 -17.07
N ASN A 146 4.08 -2.78 -16.82
CA ASN A 146 3.41 -3.18 -15.60
C ASN A 146 2.86 -4.61 -15.75
N SER A 147 2.58 -5.27 -14.62
CA SER A 147 2.03 -6.63 -14.58
C SER A 147 0.72 -6.78 -15.36
N LYS A 148 -0.09 -5.70 -15.45
CA LYS A 148 -1.31 -5.63 -16.27
C LYS A 148 -1.03 -5.74 -17.78
N GLY A 149 0.00 -5.04 -18.28
CA GLY A 149 0.45 -5.15 -19.66
C GLY A 149 0.97 -6.54 -19.99
N LEU A 150 1.67 -7.19 -19.05
CA LEU A 150 2.15 -8.56 -19.18
C LEU A 150 1.00 -9.60 -19.16
N LYS A 151 0.00 -9.44 -18.27
CA LYS A 151 -1.19 -10.30 -18.21
C LYS A 151 -2.06 -10.22 -19.48
N ILE A 152 -2.26 -9.02 -20.04
CA ILE A 152 -3.01 -8.82 -21.30
C ILE A 152 -2.27 -9.45 -22.49
N LEU A 153 -0.93 -9.39 -22.48
CA LEU A 153 -0.09 -10.06 -23.48
C LEU A 153 -0.27 -11.57 -23.48
N ILE A 154 -0.30 -12.17 -22.29
CA ILE A 154 -0.43 -13.61 -22.10
C ILE A 154 -1.85 -14.08 -22.45
N SER A 155 -2.90 -13.36 -21.99
CA SER A 155 -4.29 -13.75 -22.24
C SER A 155 -4.70 -13.66 -23.72
N LYS A 156 -4.15 -12.69 -24.49
CA LYS A 156 -4.45 -12.54 -25.92
C LYS A 156 -3.93 -13.70 -26.79
N ASN A 157 -2.91 -14.44 -26.34
CA ASN A 157 -2.33 -15.55 -27.10
C ASN A 157 -2.90 -16.94 -26.75
N ILE A 158 -3.74 -17.05 -25.72
CA ILE A 158 -4.42 -18.33 -25.39
C ILE A 158 -5.44 -18.71 -26.48
N SER A 159 -5.87 -17.76 -27.31
CA SER A 159 -6.97 -17.95 -28.27
C SER A 159 -6.55 -18.25 -29.72
N LYS A 160 -5.26 -18.21 -30.10
CA LYS A 160 -4.88 -18.40 -31.51
C LYS A 160 -3.66 -19.30 -31.69
N ASN A 161 -3.97 -20.54 -32.10
CA ASN A 161 -3.14 -21.52 -32.83
C ASN A 161 -1.69 -21.72 -32.36
N ASP A 162 -1.49 -22.65 -31.42
CA ASP A 162 -0.80 -23.92 -31.68
C ASP A 162 -0.83 -24.79 -30.42
N THR A 163 -1.47 -25.95 -30.54
CA THR A 163 -1.92 -26.83 -29.45
C THR A 163 -0.77 -27.65 -28.87
N GLY A 164 -0.60 -27.58 -27.54
CA GLY A 164 0.15 -28.58 -26.74
C GLY A 164 1.36 -28.04 -25.95
N ILE A 165 2.16 -27.15 -26.53
CA ILE A 165 3.35 -26.60 -25.85
C ILE A 165 3.00 -25.34 -25.04
N LEU A 166 2.02 -24.55 -25.52
CA LEU A 166 1.58 -23.32 -24.88
C LEU A 166 0.80 -23.54 -23.58
N ASP A 167 0.13 -24.67 -23.36
CA ASP A 167 -0.64 -24.90 -22.13
C ASP A 167 0.26 -25.19 -20.91
N GLY A 168 1.37 -25.92 -21.12
CA GLY A 168 2.36 -26.20 -20.06
C GLY A 168 3.12 -24.94 -19.63
N PHE A 169 3.48 -24.09 -20.59
CA PHE A 169 4.15 -22.80 -20.35
C PHE A 169 3.18 -21.70 -19.90
N ALA A 170 1.95 -21.66 -20.40
CA ALA A 170 0.92 -20.78 -19.87
C ALA A 170 0.56 -21.19 -18.45
N ALA A 171 0.52 -22.49 -18.13
CA ALA A 171 0.32 -22.94 -16.75
C ALA A 171 1.52 -22.62 -15.86
N ALA A 172 2.77 -22.81 -16.31
CA ALA A 172 3.96 -22.48 -15.52
C ALA A 172 4.16 -20.95 -15.37
N ALA A 173 3.96 -20.18 -16.43
CA ALA A 173 4.00 -18.72 -16.40
C ALA A 173 2.81 -18.15 -15.62
N SER A 174 1.60 -18.69 -15.76
CA SER A 174 0.43 -18.31 -14.96
C SER A 174 0.59 -18.75 -13.52
N TYR A 175 1.24 -19.88 -13.22
CA TYR A 175 1.55 -20.32 -11.85
C TYR A 175 2.64 -19.45 -11.21
N VAL A 176 3.72 -19.13 -11.93
CA VAL A 176 4.77 -18.20 -11.47
C VAL A 176 4.20 -16.79 -11.31
N VAL A 177 3.36 -16.33 -12.25
CA VAL A 177 2.68 -15.02 -12.18
C VAL A 177 1.62 -15.01 -11.06
N ASN A 178 0.81 -16.05 -10.87
CA ASN A 178 -0.17 -16.11 -9.79
C ASN A 178 0.49 -16.24 -8.41
N THR A 179 1.67 -16.87 -8.33
CA THR A 179 2.45 -16.98 -7.09
C THR A 179 3.22 -15.69 -6.76
N PHE A 180 3.61 -14.88 -7.76
CA PHE A 180 4.34 -13.62 -7.58
C PHE A 180 3.50 -12.34 -7.70
N VAL A 181 2.22 -12.44 -8.08
CA VAL A 181 1.37 -11.27 -8.35
C VAL A 181 0.10 -11.27 -7.48
N GLU A 182 0.30 -11.17 -6.16
CA GLU A 182 -0.62 -10.39 -5.31
C GLU A 182 -0.43 -8.90 -5.62
N TRP A 183 -0.81 -8.48 -6.83
CA TRP A 183 -0.96 -7.08 -7.20
C TRP A 183 -2.37 -6.90 -7.76
N ASP A 184 -3.33 -6.76 -6.88
CA ASP A 184 -4.36 -5.74 -6.99
C ASP A 184 -5.02 -5.58 -5.60
N ASP A 185 -4.22 -5.29 -4.56
CA ASP A 185 -4.75 -4.80 -3.27
C ASP A 185 -5.48 -3.46 -3.47
N LEU A 186 -5.37 -2.78 -4.64
CA LEU A 186 -6.11 -1.56 -4.96
C LEU A 186 -7.47 -1.86 -5.57
N LEU A 187 -8.51 -1.25 -5.01
CA LEU A 187 -9.81 -1.18 -5.64
C LEU A 187 -9.78 -0.18 -6.80
N PRO A 188 -10.56 -0.40 -7.87
CA PRO A 188 -10.94 0.67 -8.77
C PRO A 188 -11.53 1.81 -7.94
N PHE A 189 -10.91 2.99 -8.03
CA PHE A 189 -11.35 4.13 -7.24
C PHE A 189 -12.69 4.64 -7.79
N ASP A 190 -13.71 4.63 -6.94
CA ASP A 190 -15.03 5.16 -7.22
C ASP A 190 -15.34 6.30 -6.25
N SER A 191 -15.42 7.52 -6.77
CA SER A 191 -15.74 8.70 -5.97
C SER A 191 -17.14 8.64 -5.38
N LYS A 192 -18.11 8.01 -6.06
CA LYS A 192 -19.48 7.88 -5.55
C LYS A 192 -19.55 6.92 -4.36
N ARG A 193 -18.78 5.83 -4.43
CA ARG A 193 -18.65 4.89 -3.31
C ARG A 193 -18.07 5.58 -2.07
N LEU A 194 -16.99 6.36 -2.25
CA LEU A 194 -16.39 7.13 -1.14
C LEU A 194 -17.37 8.16 -0.58
N GLU A 195 -18.09 8.89 -1.43
CA GLU A 195 -19.09 9.88 -1.03
C GLU A 195 -20.22 9.24 -0.21
N GLN A 196 -20.77 8.13 -0.68
CA GLN A 196 -21.80 7.38 0.02
C GLN A 196 -21.31 6.88 1.37
N ASP A 197 -20.10 6.31 1.42
CA ASP A 197 -19.51 5.77 2.64
C ASP A 197 -19.28 6.87 3.70
N LEU A 198 -18.75 8.03 3.29
CA LEU A 198 -18.62 9.20 4.16
C LEU A 198 -19.99 9.65 4.69
N ARG A 199 -21.01 9.72 3.82
CA ARG A 199 -22.36 10.16 4.21
C ARG A 199 -23.01 9.21 5.23
N GLU A 200 -22.83 7.90 5.05
CA GLU A 200 -23.48 6.88 5.87
C GLU A 200 -22.74 6.60 7.18
N ASN A 201 -21.41 6.83 7.23
CA ASN A 201 -20.58 6.37 8.33
C ASN A 201 -19.76 7.47 9.02
N PHE A 202 -19.81 8.73 8.59
CA PHE A 202 -18.98 9.81 9.13
C PHE A 202 -19.79 11.05 9.53
N PHE A 203 -20.36 10.98 10.73
CA PHE A 203 -21.37 11.94 11.20
C PHE A 203 -20.80 13.27 11.70
N GLY A 204 -21.47 14.38 11.35
CA GLY A 204 -21.19 15.70 11.90
C GLY A 204 -19.89 16.36 11.42
N GLN A 205 -19.28 15.83 10.37
CA GLN A 205 -17.99 16.30 9.83
C GLN A 205 -18.11 16.68 8.35
N HIS A 206 -18.99 17.64 8.03
CA HIS A 206 -19.25 18.08 6.65
C HIS A 206 -18.03 18.70 5.97
N ILE A 207 -17.22 19.49 6.71
CA ILE A 207 -15.94 20.04 6.23
C ILE A 207 -15.01 18.92 5.81
N ALA A 208 -14.70 17.99 6.73
CA ALA A 208 -13.78 16.90 6.47
C ALA A 208 -14.28 15.97 5.37
N SER A 209 -15.58 15.67 5.33
CA SER A 209 -16.19 14.84 4.27
C SER A 209 -15.98 15.45 2.88
N ASN A 210 -16.27 16.75 2.73
CA ASN A 210 -16.12 17.45 1.46
C ASN A 210 -14.66 17.51 0.99
N VAL A 211 -13.74 17.86 1.90
CA VAL A 211 -12.31 17.98 1.57
C VAL A 211 -11.71 16.61 1.25
N VAL A 212 -11.95 15.59 2.06
CA VAL A 212 -11.47 14.22 1.81
C VAL A 212 -11.99 13.69 0.48
N LEU A 213 -13.29 13.84 0.20
CA LEU A 213 -13.89 13.39 -1.06
C LEU A 213 -13.20 14.04 -2.27
N LYS A 214 -13.02 15.37 -2.25
CA LYS A 214 -12.40 16.12 -3.34
C LYS A 214 -10.92 15.80 -3.51
N ALA A 215 -10.16 15.83 -2.41
CA ALA A 215 -8.72 15.58 -2.41
C ALA A 215 -8.40 14.17 -2.90
N MET A 216 -9.05 13.15 -2.32
CA MET A 216 -8.88 11.77 -2.75
C MET A 216 -9.33 11.56 -4.20
N SER A 217 -10.47 12.14 -4.60
CA SER A 217 -10.95 11.98 -5.98
C SER A 217 -10.03 12.60 -7.01
N SER A 218 -9.48 13.78 -6.71
CA SER A 218 -8.50 14.44 -7.58
C SER A 218 -7.22 13.61 -7.67
N PHE A 219 -6.64 13.26 -6.52
CA PHE A 219 -5.37 12.53 -6.44
C PHE A 219 -5.43 11.13 -7.06
N MET A 220 -6.54 10.40 -6.84
CA MET A 220 -6.68 9.04 -7.36
C MET A 220 -6.97 9.00 -8.86
N LYS A 221 -7.57 10.06 -9.42
CA LYS A 221 -7.81 10.19 -10.87
C LYS A 221 -6.57 10.70 -11.61
N ASP A 222 -5.69 11.43 -10.94
CA ASP A 222 -4.43 11.88 -11.51
C ASP A 222 -3.47 10.70 -11.74
N LYS A 223 -3.04 10.55 -12.99
CA LYS A 223 -2.11 9.49 -13.41
C LYS A 223 -0.65 9.85 -13.12
N SER A 224 -0.36 11.12 -12.88
CA SER A 224 0.99 11.63 -12.63
C SER A 224 0.97 12.79 -11.63
N PRO A 225 0.59 12.54 -10.36
CA PRO A 225 0.67 13.57 -9.33
C PRO A 225 2.09 14.12 -9.22
N ASN A 226 2.23 15.41 -8.93
CA ASN A 226 3.54 16.06 -8.86
C ASN A 226 4.26 15.83 -7.51
N LYS A 227 3.51 15.51 -6.46
CA LYS A 227 3.98 15.19 -5.10
C LYS A 227 3.00 14.22 -4.42
N PRO A 228 3.35 13.54 -3.31
CA PRO A 228 2.38 12.73 -2.56
C PRO A 228 1.20 13.57 -2.05
N LEU A 229 0.08 12.90 -1.78
CA LEU A 229 -1.05 13.52 -1.08
C LEU A 229 -0.77 13.56 0.41
N VAL A 230 -0.82 14.75 1.01
CA VAL A 230 -0.59 14.96 2.44
C VAL A 230 -1.82 15.59 3.10
N LEU A 231 -2.57 14.78 3.84
CA LEU A 231 -3.74 15.21 4.59
C LEU A 231 -3.40 15.35 6.08
N SER A 232 -3.85 16.42 6.72
CA SER A 232 -3.62 16.62 8.16
C SER A 232 -4.95 16.82 8.89
N PHE A 233 -5.32 15.89 9.77
CA PHE A 233 -6.59 15.83 10.47
C PHE A 233 -6.45 16.30 11.92
N HIS A 234 -7.29 17.25 12.30
CA HIS A 234 -7.12 18.04 13.52
C HIS A 234 -8.43 18.21 14.28
N GLY A 235 -8.46 17.94 15.58
CA GLY A 235 -9.67 18.15 16.38
C GLY A 235 -9.63 17.44 17.71
N THR A 236 -10.70 17.53 18.50
CA THR A 236 -10.80 16.84 19.80
C THR A 236 -10.89 15.32 19.65
N THR A 237 -10.77 14.58 20.75
CA THR A 237 -10.82 13.11 20.73
C THR A 237 -12.24 12.61 20.42
N GLY A 238 -12.34 11.46 19.74
CA GLY A 238 -13.63 10.81 19.46
C GLY A 238 -14.50 11.48 18.39
N THR A 239 -13.96 12.44 17.63
CA THR A 239 -14.65 13.10 16.50
C THR A 239 -14.52 12.37 15.16
N GLY A 240 -13.76 11.27 15.11
CA GLY A 240 -13.67 10.40 13.93
C GLY A 240 -12.38 10.50 13.09
N LYS A 241 -11.31 11.16 13.58
CA LYS A 241 -10.01 11.26 12.87
C LYS A 241 -9.48 9.89 12.39
N ASN A 242 -9.34 8.93 13.31
CA ASN A 242 -8.91 7.56 12.96
C ASN A 242 -10.01 6.77 12.23
N HIS A 243 -11.28 7.19 12.32
CA HIS A 243 -12.38 6.49 11.65
C HIS A 243 -12.40 6.80 10.16
N VAL A 244 -12.20 8.07 9.79
CA VAL A 244 -12.16 8.45 8.37
C VAL A 244 -10.95 7.85 7.65
N THR A 245 -9.83 7.59 8.31
CA THR A 245 -8.70 6.88 7.67
C THR A 245 -9.08 5.46 7.27
N LYS A 246 -9.92 4.78 8.08
CA LYS A 246 -10.46 3.45 7.77
C LYS A 246 -11.43 3.50 6.59
N ILE A 247 -12.27 4.54 6.54
CA ILE A 247 -13.16 4.80 5.40
C ILE A 247 -12.34 5.01 4.11
N ILE A 248 -11.30 5.84 4.16
CA ILE A 248 -10.41 6.05 3.00
C ILE A 248 -9.75 4.72 2.62
N ALA A 249 -9.17 4.00 3.58
CA ALA A 249 -8.48 2.75 3.33
C ALA A 249 -9.39 1.70 2.66
N ARG A 250 -10.61 1.46 3.17
CA ARG A 250 -11.55 0.47 2.58
C ARG A 250 -12.13 0.90 1.22
N ASN A 251 -12.02 2.18 0.87
CA ASN A 251 -12.39 2.68 -0.45
C ASN A 251 -11.24 2.69 -1.46
N VAL A 252 -10.00 2.52 -0.99
CA VAL A 252 -8.78 2.50 -1.83
C VAL A 252 -8.22 1.09 -1.95
N TYR A 253 -8.26 0.30 -0.88
CA TYR A 253 -7.66 -1.03 -0.79
C TYR A 253 -8.70 -2.12 -0.54
N GLU A 254 -8.53 -3.29 -1.15
CA GLU A 254 -9.43 -4.45 -1.03
C GLU A 254 -9.57 -4.92 0.42
N LYS A 255 -8.45 -4.99 1.14
CA LYS A 255 -8.41 -5.35 2.57
C LYS A 255 -8.59 -4.16 3.51
N GLY A 256 -8.88 -2.98 2.98
CA GLY A 256 -9.03 -1.74 3.74
C GLY A 256 -7.87 -1.45 4.68
N GLU A 257 -8.17 -1.19 5.95
CA GLU A 257 -7.17 -0.92 7.00
C GLU A 257 -6.22 -2.10 7.29
N HIS A 258 -6.60 -3.31 6.89
CA HIS A 258 -5.78 -4.52 7.05
C HIS A 258 -4.90 -4.82 5.83
N SER A 259 -4.90 -3.95 4.81
CA SER A 259 -3.97 -4.07 3.69
C SER A 259 -2.53 -3.92 4.16
N LYS A 260 -1.63 -4.75 3.62
CA LYS A 260 -0.18 -4.66 3.86
C LYS A 260 0.44 -3.36 3.37
N HIS A 261 -0.32 -2.56 2.61
CA HIS A 261 0.09 -1.26 2.06
C HIS A 261 -0.47 -0.06 2.84
N VAL A 262 -1.19 -0.32 3.93
CA VAL A 262 -1.67 0.70 4.88
C VAL A 262 -0.86 0.55 6.17
N HIS A 263 -0.06 1.56 6.49
CA HIS A 263 0.85 1.53 7.63
C HIS A 263 0.44 2.59 8.64
N THR A 264 0.15 2.20 9.88
CA THR A 264 -0.21 3.13 10.96
C THR A 264 0.89 3.19 12.01
N PHE A 265 1.41 4.40 12.24
CA PHE A 265 2.37 4.70 13.30
C PHE A 265 1.71 5.57 14.36
N LYS A 266 1.65 5.06 15.59
CA LYS A 266 1.32 5.84 16.79
C LYS A 266 2.58 6.31 17.47
N ALA A 267 2.78 7.63 17.61
CA ALA A 267 4.02 8.22 18.11
C ALA A 267 4.47 7.62 19.45
N MET A 268 3.60 7.62 20.46
CA MET A 268 3.94 7.14 21.80
C MET A 268 4.09 5.62 21.92
N HIS A 269 3.56 4.85 20.95
CA HIS A 269 3.67 3.39 20.97
C HIS A 269 4.91 2.89 20.23
N HIS A 270 5.19 3.44 19.05
CA HIS A 270 6.30 3.00 18.21
C HIS A 270 7.60 3.73 18.53
N PHE A 271 7.52 4.97 19.05
CA PHE A 271 8.68 5.80 19.34
C PHE A 271 8.70 6.31 20.81
N PRO A 272 8.59 5.42 21.82
CA PRO A 272 8.42 5.83 23.22
C PRO A 272 9.68 6.41 23.87
N HIS A 273 10.87 6.06 23.37
CA HIS A 273 12.15 6.37 24.01
C HIS A 273 12.94 7.42 23.24
N LYS A 274 13.08 8.62 23.83
CA LYS A 274 13.85 9.73 23.23
C LYS A 274 15.32 9.39 23.01
N THR A 275 15.91 8.48 23.79
CA THR A 275 17.31 8.06 23.65
C THR A 275 17.58 7.16 22.45
N LYS A 276 16.53 6.66 21.78
CA LYS A 276 16.62 5.80 20.60
C LYS A 276 16.18 6.51 19.32
N ILE A 277 16.19 7.84 19.34
CA ILE A 277 15.61 8.65 18.28
C ILE A 277 16.28 8.40 16.94
N ASP A 278 17.62 8.37 16.90
CA ASP A 278 18.39 8.11 15.68
C ASP A 278 18.00 6.75 15.06
N LEU A 279 17.89 5.71 15.89
CA LEU A 279 17.47 4.37 15.46
C LEU A 279 16.05 4.38 14.89
N TYR A 280 15.13 5.09 15.54
CA TYR A 280 13.75 5.19 15.07
C TYR A 280 13.66 5.97 13.76
N SER A 281 14.45 7.04 13.60
CA SER A 281 14.59 7.80 12.36
C SER A 281 15.06 6.91 11.22
N GLU A 282 16.12 6.13 11.42
CA GLU A 282 16.61 5.18 10.41
C GLU A 282 15.58 4.10 10.06
N GLN A 283 14.94 3.49 11.06
CA GLN A 283 13.92 2.45 10.84
C GLN A 283 12.70 2.99 10.10
N LEU A 284 12.23 4.18 10.48
CA LEU A 284 11.10 4.84 9.83
C LEU A 284 11.42 5.19 8.37
N LYS A 285 12.62 5.75 8.12
CA LYS A 285 13.12 6.04 6.78
C LYS A 285 13.15 4.79 5.91
N GLN A 286 13.77 3.71 6.40
CA GLN A 286 13.86 2.44 5.68
C GLN A 286 12.49 1.82 5.42
N TRP A 287 11.57 1.90 6.39
CA TRP A 287 10.23 1.35 6.26
C TRP A 287 9.41 2.09 5.19
N ILE A 288 9.37 3.42 5.25
CA ILE A 288 8.66 4.25 4.28
C ILE A 288 9.25 4.03 2.88
N HIS A 289 10.57 4.11 2.76
CA HIS A 289 11.26 3.91 1.49
C HIS A 289 11.03 2.52 0.90
N GLY A 290 11.19 1.46 1.69
CA GLY A 290 11.00 0.09 1.23
C GLY A 290 9.56 -0.20 0.78
N ASN A 291 8.57 0.28 1.53
CA ASN A 291 7.16 0.06 1.16
C ASN A 291 6.74 0.84 -0.07
N VAL A 292 7.20 2.08 -0.26
CA VAL A 292 6.93 2.85 -1.49
C VAL A 292 7.71 2.28 -2.69
N SER A 293 8.94 1.80 -2.48
CA SER A 293 9.73 1.13 -3.51
C SER A 293 9.00 -0.09 -4.07
N ASN A 294 8.38 -0.86 -3.18
CA ASN A 294 7.56 -1.99 -3.54
C ASN A 294 6.27 -1.51 -4.18
N PHE A 295 5.44 -0.79 -3.42
CA PHE A 295 4.09 -0.37 -3.77
C PHE A 295 3.95 1.17 -3.71
N PRO A 296 4.00 1.87 -4.86
CA PRO A 296 4.05 3.34 -4.88
C PRO A 296 2.84 4.05 -4.27
N ARG A 297 1.67 3.41 -4.21
CA ARG A 297 0.45 3.94 -3.57
C ARG A 297 0.32 3.52 -2.11
N SER A 298 1.42 3.34 -1.39
CA SER A 298 1.35 3.00 0.03
C SER A 298 0.77 4.18 0.83
N MET A 299 -0.03 3.87 1.85
CA MET A 299 -0.63 4.85 2.74
C MET A 299 0.05 4.79 4.11
N PHE A 300 0.46 5.96 4.61
CA PHE A 300 1.09 6.11 5.91
C PHE A 300 0.22 7.01 6.79
N ILE A 301 -0.27 6.45 7.89
CA ILE A 301 -1.08 7.15 8.89
C ILE A 301 -0.20 7.39 10.10
N ILE A 302 0.02 8.64 10.48
CA ILE A 302 0.82 9.02 11.65
C ILE A 302 -0.11 9.63 12.68
N ASP A 303 -0.37 8.87 13.73
CA ASP A 303 -1.29 9.20 14.82
C ASP A 303 -0.52 9.77 16.01
N GLU A 304 -1.18 10.69 16.71
CA GLU A 304 -0.60 11.52 17.77
C GLU A 304 0.64 12.31 17.30
N MET A 305 0.55 12.93 16.12
CA MET A 305 1.64 13.69 15.52
C MET A 305 2.16 14.80 16.46
N GLU A 306 1.30 15.38 17.31
CA GLU A 306 1.68 16.36 18.34
C GLU A 306 2.62 15.82 19.42
N LYS A 307 2.75 14.50 19.52
CA LYS A 307 3.63 13.80 20.47
C LYS A 307 4.90 13.28 19.81
N MET A 308 5.02 13.41 18.48
CA MET A 308 6.16 12.94 17.71
C MET A 308 7.38 13.84 17.96
N HIS A 309 8.56 13.26 18.02
CA HIS A 309 9.80 14.02 18.22
C HIS A 309 10.18 14.76 16.92
N PRO A 310 10.72 16.00 16.98
CA PRO A 310 11.02 16.80 15.79
C PRO A 310 11.88 16.07 14.74
N GLU A 311 12.89 15.33 15.18
CA GLU A 311 13.79 14.61 14.27
C GLU A 311 13.10 13.51 13.43
N LEU A 312 12.07 12.87 13.99
CA LEU A 312 11.26 11.91 13.22
C LEU A 312 10.37 12.63 12.21
N ILE A 313 9.88 13.82 12.56
CA ILE A 313 9.12 14.69 11.67
C ILE A 313 10.01 15.10 10.49
N ASP A 314 11.25 15.54 10.77
CA ASP A 314 12.24 15.88 9.73
C ASP A 314 12.60 14.69 8.85
N THR A 315 12.65 13.47 9.40
CA THR A 315 12.82 12.24 8.62
C THR A 315 11.69 12.03 7.61
N ILE A 316 10.44 12.31 7.99
CA ILE A 316 9.27 12.13 7.13
C ILE A 316 9.24 13.19 6.02
N LYS A 317 9.62 14.43 6.33
CA LYS A 317 9.60 15.56 5.38
C LYS A 317 10.26 15.26 4.05
N ALA A 318 11.39 14.57 4.08
CA ALA A 318 12.14 14.21 2.88
C ALA A 318 11.26 13.47 1.85
N PHE A 319 10.19 12.80 2.31
CA PHE A 319 9.26 12.07 1.45
C PHE A 319 8.03 12.87 1.01
N LEU A 320 7.78 14.04 1.60
CA LEU A 320 6.59 14.87 1.34
C LEU A 320 6.85 15.96 0.28
N ASP A 321 8.11 16.32 0.07
CA ASP A 321 8.52 17.41 -0.81
C ASP A 321 8.21 17.11 -2.30
N HIS A 322 8.24 18.15 -3.12
CA HIS A 322 8.06 18.11 -4.57
C HIS A 322 9.21 17.41 -5.32
N ASP A 323 10.27 17.06 -4.60
CA ASP A 323 11.42 16.38 -5.17
C ASP A 323 11.02 15.07 -5.85
N VAL A 324 11.50 14.92 -7.09
CA VAL A 324 11.02 13.88 -8.02
C VAL A 324 11.29 12.48 -7.46
N ARG A 325 12.36 12.32 -6.67
CA ARG A 325 12.85 11.04 -6.14
C ARG A 325 13.69 11.21 -4.87
N VAL A 326 13.45 10.37 -3.87
CA VAL A 326 14.38 10.12 -2.75
C VAL A 326 15.08 8.79 -3.02
N ASP A 327 16.41 8.80 -3.06
CA ASP A 327 17.23 7.59 -3.33
C ASP A 327 16.78 6.80 -4.58
N GLY A 328 16.29 7.50 -5.61
CA GLY A 328 15.81 6.91 -6.87
C GLY A 328 14.34 6.49 -6.89
N VAL A 329 13.66 6.53 -5.74
CA VAL A 329 12.26 6.13 -5.55
C VAL A 329 11.34 7.33 -5.55
N SER A 330 10.22 7.25 -6.28
CA SER A 330 9.26 8.34 -6.39
C SER A 330 8.11 8.16 -5.41
N PHE A 331 7.86 9.18 -4.59
CA PHE A 331 6.81 9.21 -3.56
C PHE A 331 5.52 9.84 -4.04
N ARG A 332 5.47 10.32 -5.28
CA ARG A 332 4.35 11.08 -5.88
C ARG A 332 2.99 10.40 -5.78
N SER A 333 2.95 9.07 -5.71
CA SER A 333 1.70 8.32 -5.63
C SER A 333 1.33 7.90 -4.20
N ALA A 334 2.18 8.16 -3.21
CA ALA A 334 1.96 7.80 -1.82
C ALA A 334 0.94 8.75 -1.16
N ILE A 335 0.30 8.25 -0.11
CA ILE A 335 -0.69 9.00 0.68
C ILE A 335 -0.17 9.08 2.11
N PHE A 336 -0.02 10.29 2.63
CA PHE A 336 0.32 10.55 4.02
C PHE A 336 -0.87 11.19 4.71
N ILE A 337 -1.22 10.67 5.88
CA ILE A 337 -2.30 11.18 6.72
C ILE A 337 -1.76 11.41 8.13
N PHE A 338 -1.80 12.64 8.61
CA PHE A 338 -1.39 13.01 9.97
C PHE A 338 -2.62 13.23 10.84
N LEU A 339 -2.61 12.68 12.06
CA LEU A 339 -3.71 12.83 13.02
C LEU A 339 -3.19 13.54 14.26
N SER A 340 -3.91 14.58 14.69
CA SER A 340 -3.48 15.39 15.84
C SER A 340 -4.63 15.94 16.68
N ASN A 341 -4.43 15.94 17.99
CA ASN A 341 -5.36 16.55 18.94
C ASN A 341 -4.95 17.96 19.41
N ALA A 342 -3.71 18.39 19.14
CA ALA A 342 -3.19 19.66 19.66
C ALA A 342 -4.08 20.89 19.38
N PRO A 343 -4.62 21.10 18.16
CA PRO A 343 -5.50 22.23 17.86
C PRO A 343 -6.97 21.99 18.26
N GLY A 344 -7.28 20.87 18.91
CA GLY A 344 -8.67 20.46 19.18
C GLY A 344 -9.44 21.48 20.03
N ASN A 345 -8.78 22.10 21.01
CA ASN A 345 -9.43 23.11 21.87
C ASN A 345 -9.78 24.38 21.07
N VAL A 346 -8.88 24.84 20.21
CA VAL A 346 -9.11 26.01 19.34
C VAL A 346 -10.29 25.75 18.41
N ILE A 347 -10.34 24.58 17.78
CA ILE A 347 -11.44 24.20 16.90
C ILE A 347 -12.77 24.12 17.67
N ALA A 348 -12.75 23.60 18.90
CA ALA A 348 -13.93 23.53 19.75
C ALA A 348 -14.43 24.91 20.22
N GLU A 349 -13.51 25.83 20.54
CA GLU A 349 -13.84 27.23 20.87
C GLU A 349 -14.52 27.93 19.70
N VAL A 350 -13.97 27.80 18.50
CA VAL A 350 -14.55 28.42 17.31
C VAL A 350 -15.95 27.83 17.01
N ALA A 351 -16.11 26.52 17.15
CA ALA A 351 -17.43 25.88 17.00
C ALA A 351 -18.44 26.39 18.05
N LEU A 352 -17.99 26.65 19.27
CA LEU A 352 -18.82 27.20 20.34
C LEU A 352 -19.17 28.67 20.11
N GLU A 353 -18.22 29.48 19.63
CA GLU A 353 -18.45 30.88 19.23
C GLU A 353 -19.53 30.94 18.14
N SER A 354 -19.38 30.16 17.06
CA SER A 354 -20.37 30.09 15.98
C SER A 354 -21.76 29.65 16.47
N TRP A 355 -21.82 28.66 17.38
CA TRP A 355 -23.09 28.21 17.95
C TRP A 355 -23.76 29.33 18.77
N ARG A 356 -23.00 30.09 19.55
CA ARG A 356 -23.51 31.22 20.35
C ARG A 356 -24.01 32.38 19.50
N GLU A 357 -23.42 32.55 18.31
CA GLU A 357 -23.86 33.51 17.30
C GLU A 357 -25.10 33.04 16.52
N GLY A 358 -25.60 31.82 16.78
CA GLY A 358 -26.75 31.25 16.09
C GLY A 358 -26.43 30.72 14.69
N ILE A 359 -25.14 30.58 14.34
CA ILE A 359 -24.70 30.03 13.06
C ILE A 359 -24.97 28.53 13.06
N ILE A 360 -25.61 28.06 12.00
CA ILE A 360 -25.88 26.63 11.82
C ILE A 360 -24.56 25.92 11.56
N ARG A 361 -24.32 24.79 12.24
CA ARG A 361 -23.08 24.01 12.13
C ARG A 361 -22.68 23.75 10.67
N GLU A 362 -23.64 23.34 9.85
CA GLU A 362 -23.44 22.98 8.45
C GLU A 362 -23.10 24.19 7.55
N GLU A 363 -23.20 25.42 8.06
CA GLU A 363 -22.76 26.67 7.39
C GLU A 363 -21.31 27.04 7.73
N ILE A 364 -20.69 26.36 8.70
CA ILE A 364 -19.27 26.55 9.03
C ILE A 364 -18.43 25.87 7.94
N TRP A 365 -17.71 26.63 7.12
CA TRP A 365 -16.88 26.09 6.03
C TRP A 365 -15.45 26.65 6.04
N MET A 366 -14.48 25.83 5.61
CA MET A 366 -13.07 26.26 5.53
C MET A 366 -12.79 27.32 4.44
N ASN A 367 -13.71 27.55 3.51
CA ASN A 367 -13.53 28.56 2.45
C ASN A 367 -13.78 29.99 2.92
N THR A 368 -14.32 30.21 4.12
CA THR A 368 -14.31 31.53 4.75
C THR A 368 -12.90 31.77 5.27
N LYS A 369 -12.16 32.64 4.57
CA LYS A 369 -10.80 33.07 4.95
C LYS A 369 -10.67 33.38 6.45
N GLU A 370 -11.75 33.91 7.05
CA GLU A 370 -11.85 34.18 8.48
C GLU A 370 -11.76 32.94 9.39
N LEU A 371 -12.38 31.81 9.03
CA LEU A 371 -12.32 30.58 9.83
C LEU A 371 -10.95 29.93 9.76
N GLU A 372 -10.39 29.86 8.55
CA GLU A 372 -9.04 29.36 8.31
C GLU A 372 -8.01 30.24 9.03
N ASP A 373 -8.10 31.56 8.90
CA ASP A 373 -7.22 32.51 9.59
C ASP A 373 -7.38 32.40 11.12
N LYS A 374 -8.60 32.29 11.66
CA LYS A 374 -8.84 32.13 13.11
C LYS A 374 -8.20 30.85 13.65
N ILE A 375 -8.37 29.73 12.95
CA ILE A 375 -7.82 28.44 13.38
C ILE A 375 -6.30 28.46 13.26
N LEU A 376 -5.77 28.84 12.09
CA LEU A 376 -4.34 28.84 11.82
C LEU A 376 -3.59 29.84 12.71
N GLN A 377 -4.04 31.10 12.83
CA GLN A 377 -3.39 32.08 13.70
C GLN A 377 -3.36 31.65 15.17
N ARG A 378 -4.46 31.09 15.70
CA ARG A 378 -4.52 30.62 17.10
C ARG A 378 -3.63 29.40 17.33
N ILE A 379 -3.42 28.56 16.32
CA ILE A 379 -2.49 27.43 16.38
C ILE A 379 -1.04 27.92 16.36
N PHE A 380 -0.71 28.86 15.47
CA PHE A 380 0.65 29.39 15.33
C PHE A 380 1.10 30.22 16.55
N ASN A 381 0.18 30.94 17.19
CA ASN A 381 0.50 31.77 18.37
C ASN A 381 0.71 30.95 19.65
N ASN A 382 0.28 29.69 19.71
CA ASN A 382 0.43 28.83 20.88
C ASN A 382 1.82 28.16 20.94
N LYS A 383 2.81 28.88 21.48
CA LYS A 383 4.23 28.48 21.57
C LYS A 383 4.51 27.13 22.27
N LYS A 384 3.57 26.57 23.05
CA LYS A 384 3.74 25.29 23.76
C LYS A 384 3.37 24.05 22.94
N GLY A 385 2.66 24.20 21.82
CA GLY A 385 2.28 23.09 20.93
C GLY A 385 2.59 23.33 19.44
N GLY A 386 2.88 24.58 19.05
CA GLY A 386 3.13 24.98 17.67
C GLY A 386 4.54 24.74 17.14
N PHE A 387 5.55 24.52 18.00
CA PHE A 387 6.95 24.36 17.56
C PHE A 387 7.22 23.05 16.82
N LEU A 388 6.42 22.00 17.06
CA LEU A 388 6.59 20.71 16.38
C LEU A 388 6.07 20.71 14.93
N TYR A 389 5.23 21.68 14.58
CA TYR A 389 4.56 21.78 13.29
C TYR A 389 5.14 22.87 12.39
N SER A 390 5.96 23.78 12.92
CA SER A 390 6.42 24.93 12.15
C SER A 390 7.13 24.44 10.88
N SER A 391 8.03 23.48 11.00
CA SER A 391 8.91 23.16 9.88
C SER A 391 8.23 22.38 8.74
N ILE A 392 7.16 21.59 8.98
CA ILE A 392 6.33 20.98 7.90
C ILE A 392 5.40 22.02 7.26
N ILE A 393 4.89 22.95 8.07
CA ILE A 393 3.92 23.95 7.62
C ILE A 393 4.61 25.11 6.91
N ASP A 394 5.77 25.56 7.40
CA ASP A 394 6.62 26.61 6.83
C ASP A 394 7.08 26.21 5.41
N GLU A 395 7.35 24.92 5.21
CA GLU A 395 7.71 24.33 3.91
C GLU A 395 6.49 23.99 3.03
N HIS A 396 5.26 24.28 3.48
CA HIS A 396 4.00 24.07 2.74
C HIS A 396 3.79 22.62 2.25
N LEU A 397 4.28 21.64 3.02
CA LEU A 397 4.26 20.23 2.62
C LEU A 397 2.87 19.59 2.76
N ILE A 398 2.01 20.13 3.64
CA ILE A 398 0.61 19.68 3.83
C ILE A 398 -0.27 20.25 2.72
N ASP A 399 -1.01 19.39 2.02
CA ASP A 399 -1.98 19.83 1.00
C ASP A 399 -3.25 20.39 1.62
N HIS A 400 -3.76 19.70 2.64
CA HIS A 400 -5.05 20.03 3.24
C HIS A 400 -4.97 19.91 4.76
N TYR A 401 -5.16 21.05 5.42
CA TYR A 401 -5.41 21.13 6.85
C TYR A 401 -6.92 20.97 7.11
N ILE A 402 -7.32 19.90 7.80
CA ILE A 402 -8.73 19.50 7.92
C ILE A 402 -9.17 19.50 9.38
N PRO A 403 -10.03 20.45 9.81
CA PRO A 403 -10.58 20.47 11.15
C PRO A 403 -11.73 19.48 11.31
N PHE A 404 -11.82 18.91 12.52
CA PHE A 404 -12.85 18.00 12.99
C PHE A 404 -13.56 18.68 14.14
N LEU A 405 -14.82 19.05 13.88
CA LEU A 405 -15.64 19.77 14.83
C LEU A 405 -16.08 18.84 15.97
N PRO A 406 -16.25 19.34 17.21
CA PRO A 406 -16.78 18.54 18.30
C PRO A 406 -18.21 18.05 17.99
N LEU A 407 -18.59 16.89 18.51
CA LEU A 407 -19.84 16.22 18.16
C LEU A 407 -20.99 16.65 19.07
N GLU A 408 -22.09 17.13 18.48
CA GLU A 408 -23.38 17.33 19.18
C GLU A 408 -24.11 16.03 19.50
N LEU A 409 -25.10 16.11 20.40
CA LEU A 409 -25.99 15.00 20.80
C LEU A 409 -26.57 14.23 19.60
N LYS A 410 -26.98 14.92 18.52
CA LYS A 410 -27.49 14.28 17.30
C LYS A 410 -26.50 13.29 16.67
N HIS A 411 -25.21 13.62 16.67
CA HIS A 411 -24.17 12.75 16.11
C HIS A 411 -23.82 11.59 17.03
N VAL A 412 -23.81 11.82 18.35
CA VAL A 412 -23.55 10.77 19.34
C VAL A 412 -24.66 9.71 19.26
N ARG A 413 -25.92 10.12 19.09
CA ARG A 413 -27.05 9.20 18.85
C ARG A 413 -26.83 8.33 17.61
N GLN A 414 -26.40 8.93 16.50
CA GLN A 414 -26.07 8.18 15.28
C GLN A 414 -24.95 7.16 15.54
N CYS A 415 -23.91 7.52 16.30
CA CYS A 415 -22.87 6.56 16.69
C CYS A 415 -23.43 5.40 17.52
N VAL A 416 -24.28 5.68 18.52
CA VAL A 416 -24.91 4.62 19.34
C VAL A 416 -25.76 3.68 18.48
N MET A 417 -26.54 4.23 17.54
CA MET A 417 -27.33 3.44 16.59
C MET A 417 -26.45 2.53 15.72
N VAL A 418 -25.25 2.97 15.32
CA VAL A 418 -24.30 2.13 14.58
C VAL A 418 -23.66 1.07 15.49
N GLU A 419 -23.33 1.40 16.74
CA GLU A 419 -22.82 0.41 17.71
C GLU A 419 -23.84 -0.68 18.02
N MET A 420 -25.15 -0.38 18.01
CA MET A 420 -26.20 -1.41 18.13
C MET A 420 -26.09 -2.45 17.01
N ILE A 421 -25.88 -2.02 15.76
CA ILE A 421 -25.66 -2.94 14.62
C ILE A 421 -24.42 -3.80 14.88
N HIS A 422 -23.32 -3.20 15.33
CA HIS A 422 -22.08 -3.95 15.61
C HIS A 422 -22.19 -4.97 16.74
N LEU A 423 -23.15 -4.77 17.64
CA LEU A 423 -23.49 -5.71 18.72
C LEU A 423 -24.62 -6.69 18.35
N ASN A 424 -25.08 -6.69 17.09
CA ASN A 424 -26.23 -7.46 16.61
C ASN A 424 -27.55 -7.17 17.36
N ILE A 425 -27.73 -5.92 17.80
CA ILE A 425 -28.93 -5.43 18.48
C ILE A 425 -29.79 -4.69 17.45
N THR A 426 -31.11 -4.89 17.53
CA THR A 426 -32.05 -4.11 16.69
C THR A 426 -31.96 -2.64 17.07
N GLN A 427 -31.77 -1.77 16.08
CA GLN A 427 -31.65 -0.34 16.33
C GLN A 427 -32.92 0.21 16.98
N ASN A 428 -32.74 0.90 18.11
CA ASN A 428 -33.82 1.55 18.84
C ASN A 428 -33.43 3.01 19.10
N PHE A 429 -34.20 3.94 18.55
CA PHE A 429 -33.93 5.36 18.64
C PHE A 429 -34.02 5.89 20.07
N ASP A 430 -35.02 5.45 20.84
CA ASP A 430 -35.26 5.93 22.20
C ASP A 430 -34.12 5.51 23.13
N LEU A 431 -33.70 4.25 23.04
CA LEU A 431 -32.53 3.75 23.76
C LEU A 431 -31.26 4.48 23.32
N ALA A 432 -31.08 4.75 22.03
CA ALA A 432 -29.92 5.51 21.56
C ALA A 432 -29.92 6.96 22.06
N ASP A 433 -31.08 7.61 22.13
CA ASP A 433 -31.25 8.95 22.71
C ASP A 433 -30.93 8.97 24.20
N GLU A 434 -31.41 7.98 24.95
CA GLU A 434 -31.12 7.81 26.38
C GLU A 434 -29.62 7.62 26.64
N VAL A 435 -28.99 6.66 25.98
CA VAL A 435 -27.54 6.39 26.10
C VAL A 435 -26.72 7.63 25.72
N ALA A 436 -27.13 8.34 24.66
CA ALA A 436 -26.42 9.52 24.21
C ALA A 436 -26.57 10.71 25.17
N ARG A 437 -27.73 10.89 25.81
CA ARG A 437 -27.93 11.94 26.83
C ARG A 437 -27.14 11.69 28.10
N ASP A 438 -26.90 10.43 28.45
CA ASP A 438 -26.11 10.06 29.64
C ASP A 438 -24.58 10.13 29.41
N MET A 439 -24.15 10.68 28.27
CA MET A 439 -22.76 11.04 28.01
C MET A 439 -22.41 12.40 28.61
N PRO A 440 -21.12 12.66 28.93
CA PRO A 440 -20.68 13.99 29.36
C PRO A 440 -20.61 14.98 28.19
N TYR A 441 -21.16 16.19 28.40
CA TYR A 441 -21.16 17.30 27.43
C TYR A 441 -20.53 18.57 28.00
N PHE A 442 -20.01 19.42 27.11
CA PHE A 442 -19.44 20.74 27.39
C PHE A 442 -20.03 21.83 26.47
N PRO A 443 -20.00 23.10 26.90
CA PRO A 443 -19.68 23.58 28.24
C PRO A 443 -20.71 23.12 29.29
N GLU A 444 -20.42 23.25 30.59
CA GLU A 444 -21.26 22.69 31.66
C GLU A 444 -22.71 23.21 31.67
N LYS A 445 -22.93 24.47 31.27
CA LYS A 445 -24.25 25.10 31.27
C LYS A 445 -25.05 24.70 30.03
N GLU A 446 -24.47 24.87 28.85
CA GLU A 446 -25.18 24.65 27.58
C GLU A 446 -25.19 23.18 27.14
N LYS A 447 -24.25 22.35 27.61
CA LYS A 447 -24.14 20.89 27.32
C LYS A 447 -24.29 20.53 25.84
N ILE A 448 -23.60 21.27 24.97
CA ILE A 448 -23.78 21.19 23.50
C ILE A 448 -22.96 20.05 22.89
N PHE A 449 -21.69 19.93 23.30
CA PHE A 449 -20.71 19.08 22.64
C PHE A 449 -20.25 17.93 23.53
N ALA A 450 -20.19 16.72 23.00
CA ALA A 450 -19.73 15.56 23.75
C ALA A 450 -18.22 15.65 24.07
N VAL A 451 -17.88 15.50 25.35
CA VAL A 451 -16.49 15.63 25.85
C VAL A 451 -15.54 14.61 25.20
N LYS A 452 -16.03 13.38 24.97
CA LYS A 452 -15.24 12.28 24.39
C LYS A 452 -15.71 11.90 22.97
N GLY A 453 -16.53 12.73 22.34
CA GLY A 453 -17.20 12.38 21.07
C GLY A 453 -17.89 11.02 21.17
N CYS A 454 -17.71 10.17 20.16
CA CYS A 454 -18.27 8.81 20.13
C CYS A 454 -17.39 7.73 20.77
N LYS A 455 -16.23 8.09 21.35
CA LYS A 455 -15.23 7.10 21.81
C LYS A 455 -15.74 6.15 22.90
N SER A 456 -16.68 6.60 23.73
CA SER A 456 -17.28 5.83 24.81
C SER A 456 -18.68 5.29 24.49
N ALA A 457 -19.19 5.51 23.27
CA ALA A 457 -20.55 5.13 22.87
C ALA A 457 -20.84 3.65 23.14
N ARG A 458 -19.95 2.77 22.68
CA ARG A 458 -20.08 1.32 22.88
C ARG A 458 -20.07 0.90 24.34
N GLN A 459 -19.13 1.41 25.14
CA GLN A 459 -19.04 1.06 26.56
C GLN A 459 -20.24 1.56 27.35
N LYS A 460 -20.81 2.71 26.97
CA LYS A 460 -22.02 3.23 27.60
C LYS A 460 -23.24 2.41 27.21
N LEU A 461 -23.41 2.09 25.93
CA LEU A 461 -24.50 1.23 25.43
C LEU A 461 -24.52 -0.12 26.16
N ALA A 462 -23.34 -0.69 26.43
CA ALA A 462 -23.19 -1.95 27.17
C ALA A 462 -23.79 -1.93 28.59
N LEU A 463 -24.07 -0.76 29.17
CA LEU A 463 -24.70 -0.63 30.49
C LEU A 463 -26.24 -0.67 30.44
N TYR A 464 -26.82 -0.61 29.24
CA TYR A 464 -28.28 -0.56 29.03
C TYR A 464 -28.81 -1.83 28.36
N ILE A 465 -27.93 -2.80 28.11
CA ILE A 465 -28.25 -4.06 27.43
C ILE A 465 -27.83 -5.19 28.36
N ASP A 466 -28.67 -6.20 28.45
CA ASP A 466 -28.47 -7.38 29.31
C ASP A 466 -27.58 -8.45 28.66
#